data_AF-A0A9W6WJP3-F1
#
_entry.id   AF-A0A9W6WJP3-F1
#
_cell.length_a   1.000
_cell.length_b   1.000
_cell.length_c   1.000
_cell.angle_alpha   90.00
_cell.angle_beta   90.00
_cell.angle_gamma   90.00
#
_symmetry.space_group_name_H-M   'P 1'
#
loop_
_entity.id
_entity.type
_entity.pdbx_description
1 polymer ?
#
loop_
_entity_poly.entity_id
_entity_poly.type
_entity_poly.pdbx_seq_one_letter_code
_entity_poly.pdbx_strand_id
1 'polypeptide(L)'
;MFAYELEGLKRLNIQAIKWGSSYRVKVRGRTGKMVYVSNVSRPINQRLVAKQYNVSTETLEKHLSPDYKADPKYRFYNGNHMESHLYEGVEPSDFYNKLENVLSTQTSAFKINIALGYELVSKTDPDDTRYFYPNLANTHVFSNPIAINSKADIQKKVISEFRSMELADKLNYPSSGYKLKAITAFKIFIYHRDHALRDSEAVIPKIIREN
;
A
#
# COMPACT_ATOMS: atom_id res chain seq x y z
N MET A 1 7.93 -8.53 7.25
CA MET A 1 7.27 -9.24 6.14
C MET A 1 6.88 -8.20 5.12
N PHE A 2 7.31 -8.37 3.88
CA PHE A 2 6.98 -7.46 2.78
C PHE A 2 5.52 -7.67 2.32
N ALA A 3 4.97 -6.67 1.62
CA ALA A 3 3.59 -6.72 1.14
C ALA A 3 3.35 -7.89 0.15
N TYR A 4 4.31 -8.15 -0.74
CA TYR A 4 4.23 -9.25 -1.71
C TYR A 4 4.30 -10.64 -1.03
N GLU A 5 5.09 -10.78 0.04
CA GLU A 5 5.14 -12.03 0.82
C GLU A 5 3.78 -12.32 1.46
N LEU A 6 3.12 -11.29 2.02
CA LEU A 6 1.80 -11.43 2.63
C LEU A 6 0.73 -11.84 1.62
N GLU A 7 0.74 -11.24 0.41
CA GLU A 7 -0.13 -11.66 -0.67
C GLU A 7 0.17 -13.10 -1.12
N GLY A 8 1.45 -13.46 -1.22
CA GLY A 8 1.90 -14.82 -1.50
C GLY A 8 1.33 -15.85 -0.53
N LEU A 9 1.38 -15.54 0.77
CA LEU A 9 0.79 -16.38 1.82
C LEU A 9 -0.73 -16.48 1.71
N LYS A 10 -1.43 -15.35 1.45
CA LYS A 10 -2.89 -15.35 1.23
C LYS A 10 -3.30 -16.25 0.07
N ARG A 11 -2.54 -16.23 -1.04
CA ARG A 11 -2.79 -17.09 -2.22
C ARG A 11 -2.62 -18.58 -1.91
N LEU A 12 -1.84 -18.91 -0.89
CA LEU A 12 -1.65 -20.28 -0.40
C LEU A 12 -2.61 -20.64 0.74
N ASN A 13 -3.58 -19.76 1.04
CA ASN A 13 -4.47 -19.89 2.19
C ASN A 13 -3.72 -20.03 3.53
N ILE A 14 -2.54 -19.41 3.63
CA ILE A 14 -1.71 -19.39 4.83
C ILE A 14 -2.05 -18.13 5.63
N GLN A 15 -2.63 -18.34 6.81
CA GLN A 15 -3.05 -17.23 7.66
C GLN A 15 -1.85 -16.57 8.35
N ALA A 16 -1.62 -15.30 8.02
CA ALA A 16 -0.66 -14.44 8.72
C ALA A 16 -1.38 -13.55 9.74
N ILE A 17 -0.78 -13.41 10.92
CA ILE A 17 -1.35 -12.66 12.05
C ILE A 17 -0.66 -11.30 12.16
N LYS A 18 -1.44 -10.22 12.27
CA LYS A 18 -0.94 -8.86 12.49
C LYS A 18 -0.28 -8.79 13.88
N TRP A 19 0.98 -8.39 13.94
CA TRP A 19 1.80 -8.31 15.15
C TRP A 19 2.56 -6.97 15.17
N GLY A 20 1.92 -5.94 15.72
CA GLY A 20 2.46 -4.58 15.69
C GLY A 20 2.46 -4.00 14.26
N SER A 21 3.64 -3.64 13.73
CA SER A 21 3.83 -3.16 12.33
C SER A 21 3.74 -4.25 11.28
N SER A 22 3.98 -5.49 11.66
CA SER A 22 4.35 -6.55 10.72
C SER A 22 3.38 -7.70 10.86
N TYR A 23 3.39 -8.57 9.87
CA TYR A 23 2.70 -9.85 9.92
C TYR A 23 3.65 -10.96 10.36
N ARG A 24 3.12 -11.98 11.03
CA ARG A 24 3.84 -13.19 11.42
C ARG A 24 3.03 -14.43 11.10
N VAL A 25 3.70 -15.52 10.75
CA VAL A 25 3.08 -16.83 10.52
C VAL A 25 3.35 -17.73 11.73
N LYS A 26 2.32 -18.45 12.17
CA LYS A 26 2.43 -19.39 13.28
C LYS A 26 2.93 -20.74 12.75
N VAL A 27 4.09 -21.19 13.20
CA VAL A 27 4.70 -22.46 12.76
C VAL A 27 5.20 -23.27 13.94
N ARG A 28 5.33 -24.58 13.75
CA ARG A 28 6.03 -25.43 14.72
C ARG A 28 7.55 -25.30 14.55
N GLY A 29 8.25 -24.83 15.58
CA GLY A 29 9.69 -24.64 15.58
C GLY A 29 10.47 -25.96 15.66
N ARG A 30 11.81 -25.87 15.57
CA ARG A 30 12.72 -27.04 15.61
C ARG A 30 12.59 -27.88 16.88
N THR A 31 12.26 -27.25 18.00
CA THR A 31 12.06 -27.89 19.31
C THR A 31 10.64 -28.43 19.51
N GLY A 32 9.79 -28.41 18.48
CA GLY A 32 8.40 -28.87 18.55
C GLY A 32 7.41 -27.86 19.14
N LYS A 33 7.87 -26.74 19.71
CA LYS A 33 7.02 -25.67 20.24
C LYS A 33 6.46 -24.77 19.12
N MET A 34 5.27 -24.22 19.32
CA MET A 34 4.70 -23.24 18.39
C MET A 34 5.43 -21.89 18.52
N VAL A 35 5.84 -21.32 17.40
CA VAL A 35 6.57 -20.04 17.30
C VAL A 35 5.98 -19.17 16.18
N TYR A 36 6.23 -17.87 16.25
CA TYR A 36 5.78 -16.91 15.24
C TYR A 36 6.97 -16.38 14.42
N VAL A 37 6.95 -16.59 13.12
CA VAL A 37 8.02 -16.17 12.19
C VAL A 37 7.61 -14.96 11.38
N SER A 38 8.48 -13.94 11.30
CA SER A 38 8.22 -12.67 10.61
C SER A 38 8.92 -12.52 9.25
N ASN A 39 10.07 -13.18 9.06
CA ASN A 39 10.82 -13.19 7.80
C ASN A 39 10.62 -14.55 7.13
N VAL A 40 9.57 -14.66 6.33
CA VAL A 40 9.19 -15.90 5.66
C VAL A 40 10.03 -16.20 4.43
N SER A 41 10.72 -15.23 3.83
CA SER A 41 11.72 -15.48 2.77
C SER A 41 12.98 -16.20 3.25
N ARG A 42 13.29 -16.20 4.55
CA ARG A 42 14.48 -16.90 5.05
C ARG A 42 14.33 -18.42 4.83
N PRO A 43 15.29 -19.13 4.20
CA PRO A 43 15.14 -20.54 3.83
C PRO A 43 14.75 -21.48 4.99
N ILE A 44 15.30 -21.22 6.18
CA ILE A 44 14.96 -21.96 7.40
C ILE A 44 13.48 -21.80 7.75
N ASN A 45 12.94 -20.58 7.66
CA ASN A 45 11.56 -20.28 7.98
C ASN A 45 10.62 -20.78 6.88
N GLN A 46 11.00 -20.68 5.61
CA GLN A 46 10.24 -21.29 4.49
C GLN A 46 10.02 -22.77 4.73
N ARG A 47 11.06 -23.52 5.11
CA ARG A 47 10.91 -24.96 5.40
C ARG A 47 9.95 -25.23 6.56
N LEU A 48 9.94 -24.39 7.59
CA LEU A 48 9.01 -24.52 8.73
C LEU A 48 7.57 -24.22 8.31
N VAL A 49 7.36 -23.17 7.50
CA VAL A 49 6.04 -22.81 6.96
C VAL A 49 5.53 -23.87 6.00
N ALA A 50 6.34 -24.29 5.03
CA ALA A 50 6.06 -25.35 4.08
C ALA A 50 5.59 -26.63 4.80
N LYS A 51 6.36 -27.07 5.82
CA LYS A 51 6.02 -28.24 6.63
C LYS A 51 4.73 -28.06 7.44
N GLN A 52 4.51 -26.89 8.04
CA GLN A 52 3.34 -26.61 8.87
C GLN A 52 2.04 -26.60 8.07
N TYR A 53 2.07 -26.04 6.86
CA TYR A 53 0.89 -25.82 6.02
C TYR A 53 0.77 -26.83 4.88
N ASN A 54 1.61 -27.86 4.87
CA ASN A 54 1.62 -28.92 3.86
C ASN A 54 1.74 -28.40 2.43
N VAL A 55 2.66 -27.44 2.21
CA VAL A 55 2.96 -26.85 0.90
C VAL A 55 4.41 -27.20 0.54
N SER A 56 4.72 -27.47 -0.73
CA SER A 56 6.11 -27.69 -1.14
C SER A 56 6.94 -26.40 -0.99
N THR A 57 8.23 -26.54 -0.68
CA THR A 57 9.13 -25.39 -0.55
C THR A 57 9.23 -24.60 -1.86
N GLU A 58 9.24 -25.28 -3.00
CA GLU A 58 9.23 -24.67 -4.33
C GLU A 58 7.95 -23.87 -4.59
N THR A 59 6.78 -24.41 -4.23
CA THR A 59 5.51 -23.68 -4.37
C THR A 59 5.47 -22.46 -3.46
N LEU A 60 5.94 -22.60 -2.23
CA LEU A 60 6.02 -21.51 -1.28
C LEU A 60 6.98 -20.41 -1.76
N GLU A 61 8.18 -20.78 -2.21
CA GLU A 61 9.17 -19.86 -2.75
C GLU A 61 8.65 -19.14 -3.99
N LYS A 62 8.04 -19.89 -4.91
CA LYS A 62 7.36 -19.32 -6.08
C LYS A 62 6.32 -18.29 -5.64
N HIS A 63 5.43 -18.63 -4.72
CA HIS A 63 4.37 -17.73 -4.26
C HIS A 63 4.85 -16.53 -3.45
N LEU A 64 6.00 -16.63 -2.79
CA LEU A 64 6.64 -15.55 -2.04
C LEU A 64 7.55 -14.68 -2.91
N SER A 65 7.83 -15.08 -4.16
CA SER A 65 8.63 -14.29 -5.09
C SER A 65 7.94 -12.97 -5.43
N PRO A 66 8.65 -11.84 -5.45
CA PRO A 66 8.08 -10.54 -5.81
C PRO A 66 7.44 -10.53 -7.20
N ASP A 67 7.94 -11.36 -8.13
CA ASP A 67 7.50 -11.39 -9.52
C ASP A 67 6.35 -12.37 -9.77
N TYR A 68 6.06 -13.27 -8.83
CA TYR A 68 5.10 -14.34 -9.07
C TYR A 68 3.67 -13.91 -8.82
N LYS A 69 2.84 -14.06 -9.86
CA LYS A 69 1.47 -13.52 -9.88
C LYS A 69 1.49 -12.09 -9.35
N ALA A 70 2.52 -11.28 -9.68
CA ALA A 70 2.40 -9.84 -9.53
C ALA A 70 1.05 -9.49 -10.15
N ASP A 71 0.16 -8.90 -9.35
CA ASP A 71 -1.14 -8.47 -9.85
C ASP A 71 -0.83 -7.70 -11.14
N PRO A 72 -1.31 -8.11 -12.33
CA PRO A 72 -0.93 -7.45 -13.58
C PRO A 72 -1.26 -5.96 -13.56
N LYS A 73 -2.11 -5.55 -12.62
CA LYS A 73 -2.53 -4.19 -12.34
C LYS A 73 -1.74 -3.51 -11.22
N TYR A 74 -0.79 -4.19 -10.58
CA TYR A 74 0.14 -3.61 -9.62
C TYR A 74 1.49 -3.32 -10.26
N ARG A 75 1.97 -2.09 -10.14
CA ARG A 75 3.31 -1.70 -10.58
C ARG A 75 4.06 -1.04 -9.45
N PHE A 76 5.25 -1.55 -9.17
CA PHE A 76 6.16 -1.02 -8.17
C PHE A 76 7.35 -0.34 -8.83
N TYR A 77 7.74 0.80 -8.31
CA TYR A 77 8.96 1.49 -8.67
C TYR A 77 9.72 1.84 -7.40
N ASN A 78 11.00 1.52 -7.35
CA ASN A 78 11.89 1.87 -6.25
C ASN A 78 13.04 2.72 -6.77
N GLY A 79 13.22 3.91 -6.21
CA GLY A 79 14.33 4.80 -6.48
C GLY A 79 15.00 5.25 -5.19
N ASN A 80 16.16 5.89 -5.29
CA ASN A 80 17.02 6.21 -4.13
C ASN A 80 16.33 7.06 -3.03
N HIS A 81 15.41 7.94 -3.42
CA HIS A 81 14.74 8.86 -2.48
C HIS A 81 13.22 8.71 -2.47
N MET A 82 12.69 7.87 -3.37
CA MET A 82 11.26 7.74 -3.57
C MET A 82 10.92 6.36 -4.11
N GLU A 83 9.89 5.75 -3.55
CA GLU A 83 9.21 4.61 -4.13
C GLU A 83 7.78 4.97 -4.53
N SER A 84 7.22 4.22 -5.49
CA SER A 84 5.82 4.36 -5.85
C SER A 84 5.13 3.03 -6.07
N HIS A 85 3.86 2.99 -5.66
CA HIS A 85 2.99 1.82 -5.73
C HIS A 85 1.74 2.19 -6.52
N LEU A 86 1.62 1.70 -7.75
CA LEU A 86 0.43 1.86 -8.58
C LEU A 86 -0.43 0.60 -8.47
N TYR A 87 -1.71 0.76 -8.19
CA TYR A 87 -2.70 -0.29 -8.28
C TYR A 87 -3.82 0.14 -9.24
N GLU A 88 -4.11 -0.69 -10.24
CA GLU A 88 -5.20 -0.51 -11.21
C GLU A 88 -6.32 -1.54 -10.94
N GLY A 89 -7.56 -1.21 -11.29
CA GLY A 89 -8.74 -2.06 -11.13
C GLY A 89 -8.99 -2.56 -9.71
N VAL A 90 -8.76 -1.73 -8.70
CA VAL A 90 -8.94 -2.10 -7.29
C VAL A 90 -10.39 -1.99 -6.89
N GLU A 91 -10.93 -3.02 -6.23
CA GLU A 91 -12.25 -2.94 -5.63
C GLU A 91 -12.28 -1.95 -4.46
N PRO A 92 -13.37 -1.17 -4.28
CA PRO A 92 -13.48 -0.20 -3.19
C PRO A 92 -13.24 -0.81 -1.79
N SER A 93 -13.67 -2.05 -1.57
CA SER A 93 -13.47 -2.83 -0.35
C SER A 93 -11.99 -3.10 -0.04
N ASP A 94 -11.16 -3.21 -1.07
CA ASP A 94 -9.73 -3.54 -0.97
C ASP A 94 -8.82 -2.31 -0.99
N PHE A 95 -9.34 -1.16 -1.41
CA PHE A 95 -8.61 0.10 -1.49
C PHE A 95 -7.91 0.44 -0.17
N TYR A 96 -8.67 0.53 0.92
CA TYR A 96 -8.14 0.90 2.23
C TYR A 96 -7.14 -0.14 2.77
N ASN A 97 -7.39 -1.42 2.50
CA ASN A 97 -6.50 -2.51 2.92
C ASN A 97 -5.15 -2.43 2.20
N LYS A 98 -5.13 -2.20 0.89
CA LYS A 98 -3.90 -2.05 0.10
C LYS A 98 -3.13 -0.79 0.51
N LEU A 99 -3.83 0.32 0.71
CA LEU A 99 -3.25 1.58 1.18
C LEU A 99 -2.60 1.41 2.57
N GLU A 100 -3.33 0.90 3.56
CA GLU A 100 -2.79 0.73 4.91
C GLU A 100 -1.61 -0.26 4.93
N ASN A 101 -1.66 -1.32 4.11
CA ASN A 101 -0.58 -2.28 4.02
C ASN A 101 0.72 -1.63 3.54
N VAL A 102 0.68 -0.88 2.44
CA VAL A 102 1.86 -0.17 1.91
C VAL A 102 2.44 0.78 2.95
N LEU A 103 1.59 1.56 3.63
CA LEU A 103 2.06 2.57 4.59
C LEU A 103 2.53 1.98 5.91
N SER A 104 1.94 0.88 6.37
CA SER A 104 2.29 0.27 7.66
C SER A 104 3.57 -0.57 7.62
N THR A 105 4.02 -0.97 6.42
CA THR A 105 5.28 -1.69 6.21
C THR A 105 6.52 -0.80 6.28
N GLN A 106 6.35 0.52 6.20
CA GLN A 106 7.43 1.49 6.30
C GLN A 106 8.07 1.48 7.70
N THR A 107 9.40 1.48 7.76
CA THR A 107 10.17 1.43 9.02
C THR A 107 10.61 2.79 9.52
N SER A 108 10.78 3.74 8.60
CA SER A 108 11.26 5.10 8.83
C SER A 108 10.12 6.11 8.64
N ALA A 109 10.28 7.33 9.16
CA ALA A 109 9.40 8.43 8.83
C ALA A 109 9.49 8.72 7.31
N PHE A 110 8.39 9.14 6.72
CA PHE A 110 8.33 9.41 5.28
C PHE A 110 7.40 10.58 4.98
N LYS A 111 7.53 11.16 3.79
CA LYS A 111 6.45 11.98 3.21
C LYS A 111 5.65 11.13 2.23
N ILE A 112 4.35 11.32 2.17
CA ILE A 112 3.45 10.61 1.26
C ILE A 112 2.69 11.59 0.39
N ASN A 113 2.54 11.27 -0.89
CA ASN A 113 1.46 11.82 -1.70
C ASN A 113 0.72 10.68 -2.43
N ILE A 114 -0.54 10.88 -2.76
CA ILE A 114 -1.38 9.88 -3.40
C ILE A 114 -2.08 10.53 -4.59
N ALA A 115 -2.13 9.82 -5.70
CA ALA A 115 -2.92 10.21 -6.87
C ALA A 115 -4.00 9.16 -7.14
N LEU A 116 -5.18 9.61 -7.58
CA LEU A 116 -6.28 8.73 -7.96
C LEU A 116 -6.43 8.65 -9.47
N GLY A 117 -6.74 7.46 -9.96
CA GLY A 117 -7.25 7.25 -11.30
C GLY A 117 -8.75 7.03 -11.23
N TYR A 118 -9.50 7.73 -12.06
CA TYR A 118 -10.95 7.64 -12.07
C TYR A 118 -11.51 7.88 -13.46
N GLU A 119 -12.71 7.36 -13.68
CA GLU A 119 -13.49 7.59 -14.87
C GLU A 119 -14.67 8.51 -14.52
N LEU A 120 -14.88 9.53 -15.34
CA LEU A 120 -16.05 10.39 -15.28
C LEU A 120 -17.00 10.03 -16.41
N VAL A 121 -18.29 10.29 -16.21
CA VAL A 121 -19.32 10.18 -17.24
C VAL A 121 -20.15 11.46 -17.29
N SER A 122 -20.53 11.88 -18.49
CA SER A 122 -21.43 13.02 -18.65
C SER A 122 -22.81 12.72 -18.05
N LYS A 123 -23.45 13.74 -17.49
CA LYS A 123 -24.81 13.66 -16.95
C LYS A 123 -25.86 13.61 -18.06
N THR A 124 -25.52 14.10 -19.25
CA THR A 124 -26.45 14.19 -20.40
C THR A 124 -26.21 13.12 -21.45
N ASP A 125 -24.98 12.60 -21.54
CA ASP A 125 -24.59 11.56 -22.50
C ASP A 125 -23.87 10.41 -21.78
N PRO A 126 -24.48 9.23 -21.66
CA PRO A 126 -23.87 8.07 -21.00
C PRO A 126 -22.62 7.53 -21.69
N ASP A 127 -22.43 7.81 -22.98
CA ASP A 127 -21.30 7.31 -23.78
C ASP A 127 -20.08 8.27 -23.74
N ASP A 128 -20.28 9.52 -23.31
CA ASP A 128 -19.19 10.47 -23.07
C ASP A 128 -18.53 10.19 -21.72
N THR A 129 -17.52 9.31 -21.75
CA THR A 129 -16.67 9.02 -20.59
C THR A 129 -15.28 9.62 -20.72
N ARG A 130 -14.72 10.05 -19.58
CA ARG A 130 -13.38 10.62 -19.51
C ARG A 130 -12.55 9.91 -18.46
N TYR A 131 -11.46 9.32 -18.90
CA TYR A 131 -10.50 8.65 -18.04
C TYR A 131 -9.40 9.59 -17.57
N PHE A 132 -9.11 9.57 -16.28
CA PHE A 132 -8.01 10.28 -15.65
C PHE A 132 -7.01 9.28 -15.08
N TYR A 133 -5.77 9.34 -15.58
CA TYR A 133 -4.68 8.51 -15.07
C TYR A 133 -4.15 9.06 -13.73
N PRO A 134 -3.79 8.20 -12.75
CA PRO A 134 -3.24 8.64 -11.47
C PRO A 134 -1.89 9.34 -11.63
N ASN A 135 -1.91 10.67 -11.51
CA ASN A 135 -0.74 11.54 -11.59
C ASN A 135 -0.84 12.69 -10.58
N LEU A 136 0.27 13.01 -9.90
CA LEU A 136 0.34 14.09 -8.91
C LEU A 136 0.00 15.47 -9.48
N ALA A 137 0.24 15.69 -10.78
CA ALA A 137 -0.07 16.98 -11.40
C ALA A 137 -1.57 17.31 -11.36
N ASN A 138 -2.43 16.33 -11.63
CA ASN A 138 -3.84 16.58 -11.94
C ASN A 138 -4.82 15.77 -11.10
N THR A 139 -4.39 14.72 -10.42
CA THR A 139 -5.27 13.84 -9.64
C THR A 139 -4.72 13.55 -8.25
N HIS A 140 -3.91 14.46 -7.71
CA HIS A 140 -3.43 14.37 -6.34
C HIS A 140 -4.59 14.48 -5.34
N VAL A 141 -4.46 13.71 -4.28
CA VAL A 141 -5.34 13.74 -3.10
C VAL A 141 -4.90 14.87 -2.17
N PHE A 142 -3.59 15.06 -2.03
CA PHE A 142 -3.01 16.11 -1.21
C PHE A 142 -2.30 17.12 -2.09
N SER A 143 -2.59 18.40 -1.87
CA SER A 143 -1.91 19.51 -2.55
C SER A 143 -0.39 19.44 -2.34
N ASN A 144 0.03 19.05 -1.14
CA ASN A 144 1.43 18.86 -0.77
C ASN A 144 1.66 17.48 -0.11
N PRO A 145 2.86 16.87 -0.26
CA PRO A 145 3.17 15.63 0.42
C PRO A 145 3.08 15.75 1.95
N ILE A 146 2.35 14.82 2.58
CA ILE A 146 2.13 14.81 4.02
C ILE A 146 3.23 14.04 4.74
N ALA A 147 3.75 14.59 5.85
CA ALA A 147 4.68 13.87 6.71
C ALA A 147 3.97 12.85 7.61
N ILE A 148 4.45 11.60 7.56
CA ILE A 148 4.05 10.48 8.42
C ILE A 148 5.21 10.18 9.37
N ASN A 149 5.04 10.59 10.63
CA ASN A 149 6.05 10.39 11.67
C ASN A 149 5.70 9.21 12.59
N SER A 150 4.45 8.76 12.54
CA SER A 150 3.93 7.66 13.35
C SER A 150 2.88 6.88 12.56
N LYS A 151 2.61 5.63 12.96
CA LYS A 151 1.52 4.86 12.36
C LYS A 151 0.13 5.44 12.64
N ALA A 152 -0.02 6.19 13.74
CA ALA A 152 -1.28 6.85 14.04
C ALA A 152 -1.58 7.95 13.02
N ASP A 153 -0.54 8.56 12.43
CA ASP A 153 -0.68 9.58 11.39
C ASP A 153 -1.34 9.02 10.12
N ILE A 154 -1.16 7.72 9.81
CA ILE A 154 -1.81 7.08 8.67
C ILE A 154 -3.33 7.19 8.80
N GLN A 155 -3.88 6.79 9.94
CA GLN A 155 -5.32 6.88 10.20
C GLN A 155 -5.80 8.34 10.32
N LYS A 156 -5.04 9.20 11.02
CA LYS A 156 -5.45 10.57 11.31
C LYS A 156 -5.32 11.55 10.15
N LYS A 157 -4.36 11.34 9.24
CA LYS A 157 -4.04 12.27 8.14
C LYS A 157 -4.41 11.70 6.78
N VAL A 158 -4.17 10.40 6.55
CA VAL A 158 -4.37 9.80 5.21
C VAL A 158 -5.79 9.29 5.06
N ILE A 159 -6.22 8.39 5.95
CA ILE A 159 -7.55 7.74 5.85
C ILE A 159 -8.68 8.75 6.08
N SER A 160 -8.49 9.70 6.98
CA SER A 160 -9.45 10.79 7.23
C SER A 160 -9.67 11.67 6.00
N GLU A 161 -8.62 12.01 5.24
CA GLU A 161 -8.76 12.82 4.03
C GLU A 161 -9.54 12.06 2.95
N PHE A 162 -9.29 10.77 2.76
CA PHE A 162 -10.06 9.95 1.83
C PHE A 162 -11.55 9.95 2.15
N ARG A 163 -11.91 9.76 3.42
CA ARG A 163 -13.30 9.84 3.88
C ARG A 163 -13.88 11.24 3.65
N SER A 164 -13.09 12.29 3.85
CA SER A 164 -13.54 13.66 3.55
C SER A 164 -13.76 13.88 2.05
N MET A 165 -12.90 13.34 1.19
CA MET A 165 -13.03 13.44 -0.26
C MET A 165 -14.24 12.69 -0.80
N GLU A 166 -14.51 11.48 -0.29
CA GLU A 166 -15.73 10.71 -0.62
C GLU A 166 -17.01 11.50 -0.30
N LEU A 167 -16.98 12.34 0.75
CA LEU A 167 -18.11 13.16 1.17
C LEU A 167 -18.22 14.50 0.42
N ALA A 168 -17.12 15.02 -0.13
CA ALA A 168 -17.01 16.42 -0.57
C ALA A 168 -16.82 16.60 -2.08
N ASP A 169 -16.93 15.55 -2.90
CA ASP A 169 -16.80 15.61 -4.36
C ASP A 169 -15.55 16.38 -4.83
N LYS A 170 -14.42 16.20 -4.11
CA LYS A 170 -13.16 16.93 -4.33
C LYS A 170 -12.36 16.48 -5.57
N LEU A 171 -12.94 15.68 -6.46
CA LEU A 171 -12.27 15.26 -7.68
C LEU A 171 -12.22 16.39 -8.71
N ASN A 172 -11.20 16.38 -9.57
CA ASN A 172 -11.09 17.38 -10.63
C ASN A 172 -12.06 17.05 -11.77
N TYR A 173 -13.15 17.81 -11.84
CA TYR A 173 -14.14 17.69 -12.91
C TYR A 173 -13.86 18.71 -14.02
N PRO A 174 -13.90 18.32 -15.30
CA PRO A 174 -13.79 19.25 -16.43
C PRO A 174 -14.90 20.31 -16.45
N SER A 175 -16.09 19.93 -16.01
CA SER A 175 -17.25 20.80 -15.88
C SER A 175 -18.27 20.17 -14.91
N SER A 176 -19.24 20.96 -14.46
CA SER A 176 -20.37 20.49 -13.64
C SER A 176 -21.27 19.47 -14.34
N GLY A 177 -21.10 19.30 -15.66
CA GLY A 177 -21.82 18.34 -16.48
C GLY A 177 -21.33 16.89 -16.31
N TYR A 178 -20.20 16.65 -15.64
CA TYR A 178 -19.70 15.30 -15.38
C TYR A 178 -20.01 14.84 -13.96
N LYS A 179 -20.07 13.52 -13.76
CA LYS A 179 -20.11 12.86 -12.45
C LYS A 179 -19.12 11.72 -12.41
N LEU A 180 -18.67 11.33 -11.21
CA LEU A 180 -17.81 10.17 -11.02
C LEU A 180 -18.55 8.90 -11.45
N LYS A 181 -17.93 8.11 -12.32
CA LYS A 181 -18.39 6.76 -12.69
C LYS A 181 -17.77 5.71 -11.79
N ALA A 182 -16.44 5.71 -11.66
CA ALA A 182 -15.71 4.80 -10.79
C ALA A 182 -14.29 5.30 -10.49
N ILE A 183 -13.76 4.91 -9.33
CA ILE A 183 -12.31 4.94 -9.07
C ILE A 183 -11.71 3.71 -9.72
N THR A 184 -10.79 3.90 -10.65
CA THR A 184 -10.21 2.83 -11.46
C THR A 184 -8.80 2.48 -11.02
N ALA A 185 -8.09 3.37 -10.34
CA ALA A 185 -6.72 3.14 -9.91
C ALA A 185 -6.31 4.09 -8.77
N PHE A 186 -5.20 3.80 -8.11
CA PHE A 186 -4.51 4.77 -7.27
C PHE A 186 -3.01 4.52 -7.29
N LYS A 187 -2.25 5.61 -7.11
CA LYS A 187 -0.80 5.57 -7.05
C LYS A 187 -0.31 6.25 -5.79
N ILE A 188 0.41 5.52 -4.96
CA ILE A 188 1.05 6.02 -3.75
C ILE A 188 2.49 6.40 -4.11
N PHE A 189 2.92 7.58 -3.65
CA PHE A 189 4.29 8.06 -3.73
C PHE A 189 4.81 8.20 -2.31
N ILE A 190 5.90 7.51 -1.98
CA ILE A 190 6.54 7.54 -0.67
C ILE A 190 7.92 8.13 -0.86
N TYR A 191 8.19 9.23 -0.17
CA TYR A 191 9.49 9.88 -0.13
C TYR A 191 10.18 9.49 1.17
N HIS A 192 11.30 8.78 1.04
CA HIS A 192 12.04 8.26 2.19
C HIS A 192 12.66 9.39 3.01
N ARG A 193 12.72 9.21 4.33
CA ARG A 193 13.51 10.04 5.23
C ARG A 193 14.39 9.14 6.10
N ASP A 194 15.55 9.64 6.50
CA ASP A 194 16.55 8.88 7.24
C ASP A 194 16.24 8.74 8.75
N HIS A 195 15.03 9.11 9.20
CA HIS A 195 14.65 9.10 10.62
C HIS A 195 13.77 7.89 10.94
N ALA A 196 13.98 7.23 12.07
CA ALA A 196 13.12 6.12 12.50
C ALA A 196 11.72 6.62 12.91
N LEU A 197 10.68 5.80 12.67
CA LEU A 197 9.34 6.10 13.19
C LEU A 197 9.38 6.12 14.72
N ARG A 198 8.90 7.23 15.33
CA ARG A 198 8.88 7.53 16.79
C ARG A 198 10.10 8.27 17.37
N ASP A 199 11.08 8.68 16.57
CA ASP A 199 12.06 9.64 17.09
C ASP A 199 11.38 10.99 17.31
N SER A 200 10.99 11.24 18.56
CA SER A 200 10.39 12.49 19.04
C SER A 200 11.35 13.69 18.94
N GLU A 201 12.63 13.44 18.65
CA GLU A 201 13.69 14.44 18.53
C GLU A 201 14.19 14.68 17.09
N ALA A 202 13.54 14.10 16.07
CA ALA A 202 13.97 14.27 14.69
C ALA A 202 13.80 15.73 14.24
N VAL A 203 14.89 16.49 14.29
CA VAL A 203 14.99 17.86 13.77
C VAL A 203 14.68 17.80 12.27
N ILE A 204 13.54 18.37 11.87
CA ILE A 204 13.16 18.50 10.47
C ILE A 204 14.17 19.42 9.80
N PRO A 205 14.93 18.96 8.78
CA PRO A 205 15.82 19.84 8.02
C PRO A 205 15.01 20.97 7.38
N LYS A 206 15.47 22.22 7.53
CA LYS A 206 14.77 23.44 7.06
C LYS A 206 14.26 23.34 5.61
N ILE A 207 15.05 22.74 4.73
CA ILE A 207 14.73 22.49 3.31
C ILE A 207 13.42 21.73 3.09
N ILE A 208 13.01 20.89 4.04
CA ILE A 208 11.78 20.08 3.97
C ILE A 208 10.58 20.81 4.56
N ARG A 209 10.83 21.84 5.38
CA ARG A 209 9.80 22.66 6.04
C ARG A 209 9.31 23.81 5.15
N GLU A 210 10.13 24.22 4.20
CA GLU A 210 9.93 25.40 3.35
C GLU A 210 9.62 25.07 1.88
N ASN A 211 9.48 23.78 1.52
CA ASN A 211 8.93 23.29 0.24
C ASN A 211 7.68 22.45 0.48
#